data_AF-A0A672UK80-F1
#
_entry.id   AF-A0A672UK80-F1
#
_cell.length_a   1.000
_cell.length_b   1.000
_cell.length_c   1.000
_cell.angle_alpha   90.00
_cell.angle_beta   90.00
_cell.angle_gamma   90.00
#
_symmetry.space_group_name_H-M   'P 1'
#
loop_
_entity.id
_entity.type
_entity.pdbx_description
1 polymer ?
#
loop_
_entity_poly.entity_id
_entity_poly.type
_entity_poly.pdbx_seq_one_letter_code
_entity_poly.pdbx_strand_id
1 'polypeptide(L)'
;SVPRALPASPLPGPPRRRPSPRPRWRRPRASSGACGTSWRGTQPPPRLPVGPSHKFADNYYCLRDGRRESFPPIVVAAARKTLAAGAQAGGSDSAVATAEKKPVTPGPALKKWEISKDQPYL
;
A
#
# COMPACT_ATOMS: atom_id res chain seq x y z
N SER A 1 54.90 -5.63 -93.55
CA SER A 1 54.32 -6.96 -93.29
C SER A 1 54.87 -7.52 -91.99
N VAL A 2 54.05 -8.35 -91.32
CA VAL A 2 54.37 -9.18 -90.13
C VAL A 2 54.24 -8.43 -88.78
N PRO A 3 53.60 -9.01 -87.75
CA PRO A 3 52.41 -9.89 -87.75
C PRO A 3 51.36 -9.51 -86.68
N ARG A 4 50.13 -9.95 -86.94
CA ARG A 4 48.99 -10.00 -86.01
C ARG A 4 49.30 -10.93 -84.83
N ALA A 5 49.28 -10.39 -83.60
CA ALA A 5 49.39 -11.18 -82.37
C ALA A 5 48.03 -11.82 -82.02
N LEU A 6 48.07 -13.10 -81.64
CA LEU A 6 46.93 -13.96 -81.30
C LEU A 6 46.35 -13.61 -79.91
N PRO A 7 45.03 -13.83 -79.67
CA PRO A 7 44.44 -13.59 -78.35
C PRO A 7 44.82 -14.70 -77.35
N ALA A 8 45.20 -14.30 -76.14
CA ALA A 8 45.52 -15.21 -75.03
C ALA A 8 44.24 -15.83 -74.43
N SER A 9 44.25 -17.15 -74.26
CA SER A 9 43.18 -17.93 -73.60
C SER A 9 43.17 -17.71 -72.07
N PRO A 10 42.00 -17.61 -71.42
CA PRO A 10 41.92 -17.51 -69.96
C PRO A 10 42.08 -18.88 -69.26
N LEU A 11 42.85 -18.92 -68.17
CA LEU A 11 42.95 -20.06 -67.22
C LEU A 11 42.09 -19.79 -65.95
N PRO A 12 41.90 -20.74 -65.01
CA PRO A 12 40.66 -21.49 -64.81
C PRO A 12 39.93 -21.10 -63.49
N GLY A 13 38.62 -21.39 -63.41
CA GLY A 13 37.84 -21.20 -62.18
C GLY A 13 37.82 -22.44 -61.27
N PRO A 14 37.91 -22.29 -59.93
CA PRO A 14 37.87 -23.42 -58.98
C PRO A 14 36.44 -24.00 -58.79
N PRO A 15 36.31 -25.28 -58.39
CA PRO A 15 35.03 -25.95 -58.25
C PRO A 15 34.20 -25.45 -57.06
N ARG A 16 32.88 -25.31 -57.26
CA ARG A 16 31.92 -24.82 -56.26
C ARG A 16 31.65 -25.87 -55.17
N ARG A 17 31.85 -25.49 -53.90
CA ARG A 17 31.48 -26.31 -52.72
C ARG A 17 29.95 -26.36 -52.57
N ARG A 18 29.37 -27.55 -52.38
CA ARG A 18 27.93 -27.72 -52.06
C ARG A 18 27.67 -27.28 -50.61
N PRO A 19 26.59 -26.52 -50.33
CA PRO A 19 26.25 -26.17 -48.95
C PRO A 19 25.58 -27.35 -48.22
N SER A 20 25.92 -27.52 -46.94
CA SER A 20 25.30 -28.49 -46.03
C SER A 20 23.85 -28.11 -45.68
N PRO A 21 22.98 -29.09 -45.36
CA PRO A 21 21.58 -28.82 -45.04
C PRO A 21 21.45 -28.11 -43.68
N ARG A 22 20.64 -27.06 -43.63
CA ARG A 22 20.40 -26.24 -42.43
C ARG A 22 19.64 -27.04 -41.35
N PRO A 23 19.95 -26.86 -40.06
CA PRO A 23 19.22 -27.53 -39.00
C PRO A 23 17.80 -26.97 -38.89
N ARG A 24 16.83 -27.88 -38.81
CA ARG A 24 15.40 -27.61 -38.67
C ARG A 24 15.10 -27.10 -37.27
N TRP A 25 14.92 -25.80 -37.11
CA TRP A 25 14.51 -25.22 -35.83
C TRP A 25 13.11 -25.69 -35.44
N ARG A 26 12.98 -26.40 -34.30
CA ARG A 26 11.69 -26.69 -33.65
C ARG A 26 11.10 -25.36 -33.15
N ARG A 27 9.85 -25.09 -33.51
CA ARG A 27 9.09 -23.95 -32.93
C ARG A 27 8.83 -24.22 -31.44
N PRO A 28 8.95 -23.22 -30.55
CA PRO A 28 8.53 -23.38 -29.16
C PRO A 28 6.99 -23.45 -29.09
N ARG A 29 6.51 -24.33 -28.22
CA ARG A 29 5.11 -24.45 -27.81
C ARG A 29 4.70 -23.14 -27.13
N ALA A 30 3.69 -22.46 -27.67
CA ALA A 30 3.16 -21.24 -27.10
C ALA A 30 2.73 -21.47 -25.64
N SER A 31 3.41 -20.82 -24.71
CA SER A 31 2.93 -20.65 -23.34
C SER A 31 1.72 -19.72 -23.39
N SER A 32 0.66 -20.10 -22.68
CA SER A 32 -0.52 -19.27 -22.42
C SER A 32 -0.10 -18.06 -21.57
N GLY A 33 0.44 -17.04 -22.23
CA GLY A 33 0.76 -15.76 -21.62
C GLY A 33 -0.47 -14.87 -21.65
N ALA A 34 -0.93 -14.45 -20.47
CA ALA A 34 -1.97 -13.45 -20.30
C ALA A 34 -1.54 -12.14 -20.99
N CYS A 35 -1.98 -11.94 -22.23
CA CYS A 35 -1.93 -10.65 -22.89
C CYS A 35 -3.25 -9.92 -22.60
N GLY A 36 -3.18 -8.81 -21.86
CA GLY A 36 -4.27 -7.83 -21.89
C GLY A 36 -4.68 -7.13 -20.60
N THR A 37 -4.19 -7.55 -19.42
CA THR A 37 -4.64 -6.94 -18.15
C THR A 37 -3.53 -6.23 -17.36
N SER A 38 -2.35 -6.03 -17.94
CA SER A 38 -1.33 -5.20 -17.30
C SER A 38 -1.53 -3.74 -17.68
N TRP A 39 -1.86 -2.95 -16.67
CA TRP A 39 -1.85 -1.50 -16.72
C TRP A 39 -0.58 -1.01 -17.41
N ARG A 40 -0.74 -0.15 -18.42
CA ARG A 40 0.34 0.27 -19.33
C ARG A 40 1.44 0.96 -18.51
N GLY A 41 2.72 0.64 -18.80
CA GLY A 41 3.90 1.12 -18.08
C GLY A 41 4.21 2.63 -18.18
N THR A 42 3.26 3.42 -18.65
CA THR A 42 3.33 4.88 -18.66
C THR A 42 1.94 5.42 -18.36
N GLN A 43 1.75 5.96 -17.15
CA GLN A 43 0.50 6.58 -16.74
C GLN A 43 0.47 8.04 -17.21
N PRO A 44 -0.64 8.51 -17.79
CA PRO A 44 -0.80 9.94 -18.05
C PRO A 44 -0.80 10.71 -16.73
N PRO A 45 -0.39 12.00 -16.72
CA PRO A 45 -0.39 12.81 -15.51
C PRO A 45 -1.81 12.87 -14.91
N PRO A 46 -2.00 12.40 -13.66
CA PRO A 46 -3.33 12.36 -13.06
C PRO A 46 -3.75 13.77 -12.62
N ARG A 47 -5.04 14.08 -12.81
CA ARG A 47 -5.69 15.24 -12.21
C ARG A 47 -6.40 14.80 -10.93
N LEU A 48 -5.70 14.91 -9.81
CA LEU A 48 -6.24 14.51 -8.51
C LEU A 48 -7.17 15.61 -7.95
N PRO A 49 -8.30 15.24 -7.32
CA PRO A 49 -9.14 16.21 -6.64
C PRO A 49 -8.40 16.81 -5.45
N VAL A 50 -8.68 18.09 -5.16
CA VAL A 50 -8.12 18.80 -4.01
C VAL A 50 -8.78 18.37 -2.71
N GLY A 51 -8.03 18.46 -1.61
CA GLY A 51 -8.54 18.16 -0.28
C GLY A 51 -9.58 19.18 0.24
N PRO A 52 -10.29 18.84 1.32
CA PRO A 52 -11.44 19.61 1.84
C PRO A 52 -11.08 21.02 2.36
N SER A 53 -9.79 21.30 2.58
CA SER A 53 -9.30 22.59 3.04
C SER A 53 -8.82 23.50 1.91
N HIS A 54 -9.16 23.19 0.66
CA HIS A 54 -8.93 24.08 -0.48
C HIS A 54 -10.16 24.98 -0.71
N LYS A 55 -10.50 25.80 0.30
CA LYS A 55 -11.62 26.75 0.29
C LYS A 55 -11.11 28.18 0.36
N PHE A 56 -11.75 29.08 -0.37
CA PHE A 56 -11.41 30.50 -0.42
C PHE A 56 -11.86 31.29 0.82
N ALA A 57 -12.92 30.84 1.50
CA ALA A 57 -13.48 31.44 2.71
C ALA A 57 -13.78 30.38 3.78
N ASP A 58 -14.00 30.82 5.02
CA ASP A 58 -14.39 29.98 6.17
C ASP A 58 -13.47 28.78 6.41
N ASN A 59 -12.16 29.01 6.24
CA ASN A 59 -11.14 27.97 6.30
C ASN A 59 -9.98 28.38 7.21
N TYR A 60 -10.34 28.79 8.43
CA TYR A 60 -9.36 29.17 9.43
C TYR A 60 -8.69 27.93 10.01
N TYR A 61 -7.35 27.95 10.05
CA TYR A 61 -6.56 26.83 10.60
C TYR A 61 -6.94 26.48 12.04
N CYS A 62 -7.29 27.49 12.85
CA CYS A 62 -7.66 27.33 14.25
C CYS A 62 -8.88 26.44 14.48
N LEU A 63 -9.86 26.41 13.57
CA LEU A 63 -11.06 25.58 13.71
C LEU A 63 -10.86 24.12 13.26
N ARG A 64 -9.80 23.85 12.49
CA ARG A 64 -9.49 22.53 11.92
C ARG A 64 -8.44 21.76 12.73
N ASP A 65 -7.62 22.48 13.50
CA ASP A 65 -6.41 21.92 14.10
C ASP A 65 -6.71 21.04 15.33
N GLY A 66 -7.07 19.79 15.09
CA GLY A 66 -7.28 18.79 16.15
C GLY A 66 -6.04 18.50 17.01
N ARG A 67 -4.84 18.95 16.61
CA ARG A 67 -3.63 18.80 17.45
C ARG A 67 -3.72 19.67 18.70
N ARG A 68 -4.41 20.80 18.63
CA ARG A 68 -4.63 21.73 19.75
C ARG A 68 -5.81 21.34 20.62
N GLU A 69 -6.71 20.50 20.09
CA GLU A 69 -7.81 19.89 20.83
C GLU A 69 -7.36 18.69 21.70
N SER A 70 -6.06 18.36 21.68
CA SER A 70 -5.52 17.33 22.56
C SER A 70 -5.31 17.88 23.98
N PHE A 71 -6.08 17.35 24.92
CA PHE A 71 -5.96 17.68 26.34
C PHE A 71 -5.12 16.63 27.07
N PRO A 72 -4.46 17.00 28.18
CA PRO A 72 -3.83 16.01 29.05
C PRO A 72 -4.87 14.99 29.55
N PRO A 73 -4.45 13.74 29.84
CA PRO A 73 -5.38 12.70 30.29
C PRO A 73 -6.04 13.08 31.62
N ILE A 74 -7.32 12.73 31.75
CA ILE A 74 -8.08 12.92 32.99
C ILE A 74 -7.63 11.87 34.01
N VAL A 75 -7.16 12.32 35.17
CA VAL A 75 -6.73 11.43 36.27
C VAL A 75 -7.94 11.05 37.11
N VAL A 76 -8.44 9.81 36.95
CA VAL A 76 -9.62 9.29 37.67
C VAL A 76 -9.30 8.89 39.11
N ALA A 77 -8.09 8.39 39.36
CA ALA A 77 -7.59 8.06 40.69
C ALA A 77 -6.09 8.30 40.76
N ALA A 78 -5.65 9.16 41.67
CA ALA A 78 -4.24 9.38 41.96
C ALA A 78 -3.88 8.72 43.30
N ALA A 79 -2.80 7.92 43.33
CA ALA A 79 -2.35 7.23 44.54
C ALA A 79 -1.73 8.16 45.61
N ARG A 80 -1.51 9.44 45.29
CA ARG A 80 -0.96 10.43 46.21
C ARG A 80 -2.09 11.26 46.81
N LYS A 81 -2.29 11.12 48.13
CA LYS A 81 -3.05 12.08 48.94
C LYS A 81 -2.33 13.42 48.86
N THR A 82 -2.81 14.35 48.03
CA THR A 82 -2.40 15.75 48.14
C THR A 82 -2.97 16.25 49.45
N LEU A 83 -2.12 16.44 50.47
CA LEU A 83 -2.51 17.20 51.66
C LEU A 83 -2.89 18.60 51.16
N ALA A 84 -4.14 19.00 51.39
CA ALA A 84 -4.54 20.38 51.21
C ALA A 84 -3.60 21.25 52.07
N ALA A 85 -3.02 22.29 51.47
CA ALA A 85 -2.25 23.27 52.21
C ALA A 85 -3.22 23.94 53.21
N GLY A 86 -3.17 23.50 54.47
CA GLY A 86 -3.86 24.10 55.61
C GLY A 86 -5.27 23.57 55.88
N ALA A 87 -5.41 22.38 56.44
CA ALA A 87 -6.54 22.07 57.32
C ALA A 87 -6.11 21.07 58.39
N GLN A 88 -6.25 21.50 59.64
CA GLN A 88 -5.83 20.83 60.86
C GLN A 88 -6.43 19.42 61.00
N ALA A 89 -5.61 18.53 61.56
CA ALA A 89 -5.97 17.19 61.98
C ALA A 89 -7.19 17.22 62.93
N GLY A 90 -8.20 16.42 62.60
CA GLY A 90 -9.41 16.34 63.41
C GLY A 90 -10.32 15.19 62.99
N GLY A 91 -9.90 13.95 63.30
CA GLY A 91 -10.82 12.91 63.78
C GLY A 91 -11.67 12.13 62.77
N SER A 92 -11.65 10.82 63.00
CA SER A 92 -12.67 9.83 62.68
C SER A 92 -12.65 9.24 61.26
N ASP A 93 -12.06 8.05 61.20
CA ASP A 93 -12.30 7.01 60.19
C ASP A 93 -13.81 6.68 60.15
N SER A 94 -14.57 7.52 59.45
CA SER A 94 -16.00 7.33 59.27
C SER A 94 -16.21 6.43 58.06
N ALA A 95 -16.51 5.17 58.34
CA ALA A 95 -16.85 4.10 57.42
C ALA A 95 -17.69 4.60 56.22
N VAL A 96 -17.10 4.55 55.03
CA VAL A 96 -17.84 4.73 53.77
C VAL A 96 -18.71 3.50 53.60
N ALA A 97 -20.01 3.66 53.84
CA ALA A 97 -21.00 2.63 53.56
C ALA A 97 -20.85 2.12 52.13
N THR A 98 -20.55 0.83 51.97
CA THR A 98 -20.51 0.14 50.68
C THR A 98 -21.94 0.04 50.15
N ALA A 99 -22.40 1.09 49.47
CA ALA A 99 -23.54 0.97 48.59
C ALA A 99 -23.17 -0.04 47.49
N GLU A 100 -24.01 -1.06 47.30
CA GLU A 100 -23.84 -2.12 46.29
C GLU A 100 -23.82 -1.51 44.88
N LYS A 101 -22.63 -1.15 44.39
CA LYS A 101 -22.44 -0.63 43.04
C LYS A 101 -22.47 -1.80 42.07
N LYS A 102 -23.36 -1.73 41.07
CA LYS A 102 -23.37 -2.71 39.97
C LYS A 102 -21.99 -2.74 39.30
N PRO A 103 -21.49 -3.93 38.93
CA PRO A 103 -20.21 -4.04 38.22
C PRO A 103 -20.29 -3.26 36.90
N VAL A 104 -19.29 -2.43 36.65
CA VAL A 104 -19.20 -1.61 35.43
C VAL A 104 -18.34 -2.35 34.41
N THR A 105 -18.91 -2.64 33.24
CA THR A 105 -18.17 -3.15 32.08
C THR A 105 -17.65 -1.95 31.27
N PRO A 106 -16.38 -1.91 30.82
CA PRO A 106 -15.79 -0.76 30.10
C PRO A 106 -16.47 -0.43 28.77
N GLY A 107 -17.29 -1.34 28.23
CA GLY A 107 -18.12 -1.11 27.07
C GLY A 107 -19.25 -2.14 26.99
N PRO A 108 -20.17 -1.98 26.02
CA PRO A 108 -21.19 -2.99 25.76
C PRO A 108 -20.58 -4.31 25.33
N ALA A 109 -21.28 -5.42 25.58
CA ALA A 109 -20.90 -6.72 25.03
C ALA A 109 -20.89 -6.65 23.49
N LEU A 110 -19.81 -7.12 22.86
CA LEU A 110 -19.68 -7.14 21.41
C LEU A 110 -20.80 -8.00 20.81
N LYS A 111 -21.48 -7.46 19.80
CA LYS A 111 -22.48 -8.23 19.03
C LYS A 111 -21.76 -9.39 18.34
N LYS A 112 -22.30 -10.61 18.47
CA LYS A 112 -21.81 -11.78 17.72
C LYS A 112 -21.95 -11.50 16.22
N TRP A 113 -20.84 -11.64 15.48
CA TRP A 113 -20.82 -11.41 14.04
C TRP A 113 -21.57 -12.55 13.36
N GLU A 114 -22.40 -12.20 12.37
CA GLU A 114 -23.11 -13.18 11.54
C GLU A 114 -22.18 -13.71 10.44
N ILE A 115 -22.29 -15.00 10.10
CA ILE A 115 -21.54 -15.61 9.00
C ILE A 115 -21.92 -14.94 7.66
N SER A 116 -20.97 -14.85 6.73
CA SER A 116 -21.22 -14.27 5.40
C SER A 116 -22.38 -14.98 4.68
N LYS A 117 -23.19 -14.19 3.96
CA LYS A 117 -24.32 -14.70 3.15
C LYS A 117 -23.89 -15.16 1.76
N ASP A 118 -22.76 -14.67 1.27
CA ASP A 118 -22.30 -14.91 -0.10
C ASP A 118 -21.68 -16.32 -0.23
N GLN A 119 -20.81 -16.69 0.70
CA GLN A 119 -20.25 -18.05 0.82
C GLN A 119 -20.11 -18.44 2.30
N PRO A 120 -21.14 -19.06 2.91
CA PRO A 120 -21.12 -19.41 4.33
C PRO A 120 -20.24 -20.63 4.65
N TYR A 121 -19.92 -21.44 3.66
CA TYR A 121 -19.04 -22.60 3.77
C TYR A 121 -18.05 -22.58 2.61
N LEU A 122 -16.80 -22.92 2.93
CA LEU A 122 -15.75 -23.23 1.96
C LEU A 122 -15.66 -24.75 1.80
#